data_AF-A0A7C2MEU7-F1
#
_entry.id   AF-A0A7C2MEU7-F1
#
_cell.length_a   1.000
_cell.length_b   1.000
_cell.length_c   1.000
_cell.angle_alpha   90.00
_cell.angle_beta   90.00
_cell.angle_gamma   90.00
#
_symmetry.space_group_name_H-M   'P 1'
#
loop_
_entity.id
_entity.type
_entity.pdbx_description
1 polymer ?
#
loop_
_entity_poly.entity_id
_entity_poly.type
_entity_poly.pdbx_seq_one_letter_code
_entity_poly.pdbx_strand_id
1 'polypeptide(L)' 'MEVMLADGMVFTASYNGKITILKEGSEFEIINQVDLGEKIGASPVAMDNLLYIRTDKYLFAFINQQQ' A
#
# COMPACT_ATOMS: atom_id res chain seq x y z
N MET A 1 2.00 -7.19 -9.77
CA MET A 1 0.93 -6.79 -8.83
C MET A 1 1.12 -7.65 -7.62
N GLU A 2 1.25 -7.03 -6.45
CA GLU A 2 1.45 -7.73 -5.19
C GLU A 2 0.37 -7.36 -4.20
N VAL A 3 0.14 -8.23 -3.22
CA VAL A 3 -0.89 -8.09 -2.20
C VAL A 3 -0.27 -8.38 -0.83
N MET A 4 -0.59 -7.55 0.16
CA MET A 4 -0.15 -7.71 1.55
C MET A 4 -1.32 -7.40 2.49
N LEU A 5 -1.49 -8.21 3.55
CA LEU A 5 -2.42 -7.93 4.65
C LEU A 5 -1.62 -7.42 5.85
N ALA A 6 -1.96 -6.24 6.35
CA ALA A 6 -1.34 -5.66 7.54
C ALA A 6 -2.32 -4.72 8.24
N ASP A 7 -2.33 -4.71 9.58
CA ASP A 7 -3.18 -3.81 10.40
C ASP A 7 -4.67 -3.81 10.01
N GLY A 8 -5.23 -4.99 9.68
CA GLY A 8 -6.63 -5.13 9.27
C GLY A 8 -6.97 -4.55 7.89
N MET A 9 -5.95 -4.22 7.09
CA MET A 9 -6.11 -3.65 5.74
C MET A 9 -5.37 -4.49 4.70
N VAL A 10 -5.97 -4.63 3.52
CA VAL A 10 -5.34 -5.27 2.37
C VAL A 10 -4.74 -4.21 1.47
N PHE A 11 -3.41 -4.24 1.30
CA PHE A 11 -2.66 -3.36 0.42
C PHE A 11 -2.37 -4.07 -0.89
N THR A 12 -2.64 -3.38 -2.00
CA THR A 12 -2.24 -3.82 -3.33
C THR A 12 -1.30 -2.79 -3.94
N ALA A 13 -0.21 -3.23 -4.52
CA ALA A 13 0.72 -2.38 -5.25
C ALA A 13 0.82 -2.85 -6.71
N SER A 14 0.48 -1.95 -7.63
CA SER A 14 0.64 -2.19 -9.07
C SER A 14 1.98 -1.68 -9.55
N TYR A 15 2.48 -2.30 -10.63
CA TYR A 15 3.78 -1.93 -11.20
C TYR A 15 3.83 -0.48 -11.69
N ASN A 16 2.70 0.12 -12.07
CA ASN A 16 2.61 1.51 -12.53
C ASN A 16 2.53 2.55 -11.41
N GLY A 17 2.72 2.18 -10.14
CA GLY A 17 2.82 3.14 -9.04
C GLY A 17 1.55 3.40 -8.26
N LYS A 18 0.47 2.65 -8.55
CA LYS A 18 -0.80 2.78 -7.86
C LYS A 18 -0.87 1.81 -6.69
N ILE A 19 -1.19 2.35 -5.53
CA ILE A 19 -1.45 1.61 -4.31
C ILE A 19 -2.94 1.69 -4.02
N THR A 20 -3.59 0.55 -3.81
CA THR A 20 -4.99 0.50 -3.37
C THR A 20 -5.07 -0.19 -2.02
N ILE A 21 -5.75 0.46 -1.07
CA ILE A 21 -5.98 -0.03 0.29
C ILE A 21 -7.43 -0.45 0.38
N LEU A 22 -7.67 -1.70 0.73
CA LEU A 22 -8.99 -2.28 0.89
C LEU A 22 -9.23 -2.59 2.37
N LYS A 23 -10.48 -2.50 2.78
CA LYS A 23 -10.93 -3.05 4.06
C LYS A 23 -10.90 -4.56 3.99
N GLU A 24 -10.41 -5.21 5.04
CA GLU A 24 -10.53 -6.67 5.13
C GLU A 24 -11.99 -7.08 5.40
N GLY A 25 -12.41 -8.21 4.83
CA GLY A 25 -13.75 -8.76 5.06
C GLY A 25 -14.38 -9.38 3.82
N SER A 26 -15.68 -9.66 3.91
CA SER A 26 -16.48 -10.25 2.84
C SER A 26 -16.96 -9.24 1.81
N GLU A 27 -17.01 -7.96 2.18
CA GLU A 27 -17.44 -6.87 1.31
C GLU A 27 -16.23 -6.19 0.67
N PHE A 28 -16.32 -5.94 -0.63
CA PHE A 28 -15.30 -5.20 -1.34
C PHE A 28 -15.46 -3.69 -1.09
N GLU A 29 -14.55 -3.12 -0.31
CA GLU A 29 -14.53 -1.69 0.03
C GLU A 29 -13.13 -1.11 -0.14
N ILE A 30 -12.97 -0.10 -1.01
CA ILE A 30 -11.72 0.66 -1.16
C ILE A 30 -11.69 1.74 -0.08
N ILE A 31 -10.75 1.63 0.87
CA ILE A 31 -10.54 2.63 1.92
C ILE A 31 -9.81 3.84 1.34
N ASN A 32 -8.77 3.60 0.55
CA ASN A 32 -7.96 4.66 -0.02
C ASN A 32 -7.21 4.18 -1.28
N GLN A 33 -6.76 5.15 -2.08
CA GLN A 33 -5.95 4.90 -3.26
C GLN A 33 -4.94 6.03 -3.45
N VAL A 34 -3.68 5.65 -3.69
CA VAL A 34 -2.58 6.59 -3.89
C VAL A 34 -1.92 6.28 -5.23
N ASP A 35 -1.62 7.32 -6.01
CA ASP A 35 -0.79 7.21 -7.21
C ASP A 35 0.53 7.95 -6.93
N LEU A 36 1.64 7.21 -6.98
CA LEU A 36 2.98 7.76 -6.74
C LEU A 36 3.63 8.32 -8.01
N GLY A 37 3.03 8.12 -9.19
CA GLY A 37 3.59 8.57 -10.47
C GLY A 37 4.90 7.88 -10.87
N GLU A 38 5.32 6.83 -10.15
CA GLU A 38 6.56 6.09 -10.37
C GLU A 38 6.34 4.59 -10.22
N LYS A 39 7.14 3.80 -10.94
CA LYS A 39 6.99 2.35 -10.92
C LYS A 39 7.36 1.78 -9.55
N ILE A 40 6.62 0.75 -9.14
CA ILE A 40 6.90 -0.06 -7.95
C ILE A 40 7.38 -1.42 -8.43
N GLY A 41 8.68 -1.67 -8.29
CA GLY A 41 9.32 -2.92 -8.73
C GLY A 41 9.65 -3.90 -7.60
N ALA A 42 9.44 -3.50 -6.34
CA ALA A 42 9.77 -4.28 -5.16
C ALA A 42 8.54 -4.45 -4.25
N SER A 43 8.59 -5.47 -3.41
CA SER A 43 7.50 -5.77 -2.49
C SER A 43 7.31 -4.70 -1.41
N PRO A 44 6.06 -4.28 -1.12
CA PRO A 44 5.75 -3.46 0.05
C PRO A 44 6.16 -4.14 1.35
N VAL A 45 6.50 -3.35 2.37
CA VAL A 45 6.81 -3.85 3.71
C VAL A 45 6.03 -3.03 4.74
N ALA A 46 5.28 -3.70 5.61
CA ALA A 46 4.69 -3.08 6.79
C ALA A 46 5.56 -3.40 8.02
N MET A 47 6.00 -2.36 8.74
CA MET A 47 6.78 -2.49 9.97
C MET A 47 6.59 -1.24 10.84
N ASP A 48 6.47 -1.40 12.16
CA ASP A 48 6.35 -0.30 13.12
C ASP A 48 5.28 0.76 12.75
N ASN A 49 4.09 0.29 12.38
CA ASN A 49 2.94 1.11 11.94
C ASN A 49 3.20 1.95 10.68
N LEU A 50 4.26 1.65 9.94
CA LEU A 50 4.61 2.26 8.68
C LEU A 50 4.50 1.27 7.53
N LEU A 51 3.98 1.74 6.41
CA LEU A 51 4.05 1.07 5.13
C LEU A 51 5.19 1.68 4.31
N TYR A 52 6.18 0.88 3.97
CA TYR A 52 7.29 1.25 3.11
C TYR A 52 7.03 0.81 1.67
N ILE A 53 7.22 1.76 0.74
CA ILE A 53 7.07 1.51 -0.71
C ILE A 53 8.32 1.99 -1.43
N ARG A 54 9.02 1.07 -2.07
CA ARG A 54 10.16 1.37 -2.93
C ARG A 54 9.68 1.61 -4.36
N THR A 55 9.85 2.85 -4.83
CA THR A 55 9.72 3.19 -6.25
C THR A 55 11.09 3.19 -6.94
N ASP A 56 11.12 3.45 -8.25
CA ASP A 56 12.37 3.58 -9.01
C ASP A 56 13.34 4.63 -8.41
N LYS A 57 12.82 5.72 -7.84
CA LYS A 57 13.66 6.83 -7.35
C LYS A 57 13.60 7.05 -5.84
N TYR A 58 12.50 6.73 -5.19
CA TYR A 58 12.26 7.08 -3.79
C TYR A 58 11.91 5.85 -2.94
N LEU A 59 12.05 6.03 -1.63
CA LEU A 59 11.45 5.16 -0.63
C LEU A 59 10.43 6.00 0.13
N PHE A 60 9.15 5.68 -0.02
CA PHE A 60 8.07 6.32 0.72
C PHE A 60 7.77 5.56 2.01
N ALA A 61 7.37 6.29 3.04
CA ALA A 61 6.84 5.74 4.28
C ALA A 61 5.49 6.38 4.58
N PHE A 62 4.46 5.57 4.75
CA PHE A 62 3.10 6.01 5.08
C PHE A 62 2.76 5.56 6.49
N ILE A 63 2.25 6.47 7.32
CA ILE A 63 1.71 6.14 8.64
C ILE A 63 0.20 5.99 8.55
N ASN A 64 -0.34 4.95 9.18
CA ASN A 64 -1.79 4.85 9.38
C ASN A 64 -2.22 5.81 10.49
N GLN A 65 -3.01 6.82 10.17
CA GLN A 65 -3.64 7.69 11.17
C GLN A 65 -5.04 7.16 11.46
N GLN A 66 -5.14 6.21 12.38
CA GLN A 66 -6.44 5.83 12.93
C GLN A 66 -6.90 6.94 13.88
N GLN A 67 -7.93 7.70 13.48
CA GLN A 67 -8.73 8.54 14.39
C GLN A 67 -9.89 7.72 14.94
#